data_AF-A0A937JZJ6-F1
#
_entry.id   AF-A0A937JZJ6-F1
#
_cell.length_a   1.000
_cell.length_b   1.000
_cell.length_c   1.000
_cell.angle_alpha   90.00
_cell.angle_beta   90.00
_cell.angle_gamma   90.00
#
_symmetry.space_group_name_H-M   'P 1'
#
loop_
_entity.id
_entity.type
_entity.pdbx_description
1 polymer ?
#
loop_
_entity_poly.entity_id
_entity_poly.type
_entity_poly.pdbx_seq_one_letter_code
_entity_poly.pdbx_strand_id
1 'polypeptide(L)' 'MTRLILPGDPEFYQTLGTTLPPAAPDQVFIVRAGSLILEPASPDEVDDYLQSGEYDQRLAEMGDDDSEAWWE' A
#
# COMPACT_ATOMS: atom_id res chain seq x y z
N MET A 1 -2.57 -15.38 -16.30
CA MET A 1 -2.91 -14.00 -16.71
C MET A 1 -4.07 -13.55 -15.85
N THR A 2 -3.85 -12.58 -14.97
CA THR A 2 -4.90 -12.04 -14.08
C THR A 2 -5.70 -11.00 -14.85
N ARG A 3 -7.00 -11.23 -15.05
CA ARG A 3 -7.90 -10.28 -15.72
C ARG A 3 -8.19 -9.11 -14.78
N LEU A 4 -7.94 -7.89 -15.23
CA LEU A 4 -8.35 -6.67 -14.52
C LEU A 4 -9.85 -6.45 -14.76
N ILE A 5 -10.64 -6.44 -13.69
CA ILE A 5 -12.08 -6.14 -13.72
C ILE A 5 -12.23 -4.67 -13.34
N LEU A 6 -12.68 -3.83 -14.27
CA LEU A 6 -12.82 -2.38 -14.10
C LEU A 6 -14.29 -2.00 -13.88
N PRO A 7 -14.62 -0.80 -13.35
CA PRO A 7 -16.01 -0.40 -13.09
C PRO A 7 -17.00 -0.50 -14.27
N GLY A 8 -16.49 -0.49 -15.50
CA GLY A 8 -17.30 -0.70 -16.71
C GLY A 8 -17.57 -2.16 -17.06
N ASP A 9 -16.96 -3.12 -16.36
CA ASP A 9 -17.15 -4.55 -16.57
C ASP A 9 -18.40 -5.04 -15.81
N PRO A 10 -19.32 -5.79 -16.45
CA PRO A 10 -20.50 -6.35 -15.79
C PRO A 10 -20.20 -7.20 -14.54
N GLU A 11 -19.00 -7.78 -14.47
CA GLU A 11 -18.54 -8.61 -13.36
C GLU A 11 -17.97 -7.79 -12.19
N PHE A 12 -17.78 -6.47 -12.36
CA PHE A 12 -17.18 -5.61 -11.34
C PHE A 12 -17.95 -5.61 -10.02
N TYR A 13 -19.25 -5.28 -10.07
CA TYR A 13 -20.09 -5.24 -8.87
C TYR A 13 -20.29 -6.62 -8.25
N GLN A 14 -20.26 -7.68 -9.06
CA GLN A 14 -20.34 -9.05 -8.56
C GLN A 14 -19.07 -9.41 -7.78
N THR A 15 -17.90 -9.03 -8.32
CA THR A 15 -16.59 -9.28 -7.71
C THR A 15 -16.45 -8.58 -6.37
N LEU A 16 -16.96 -7.34 -6.23
CA LEU A 16 -16.95 -6.61 -4.95
C LEU A 16 -17.72 -7.32 -3.83
N GLY A 17 -18.72 -8.15 -4.18
CA GLY A 17 -19.50 -8.92 -3.22
C GLY A 17 -18.88 -10.28 -2.86
N THR A 18 -17.76 -10.66 -3.48
CA THR A 18 -17.08 -11.92 -3.19
C THR A 18 -16.02 -11.77 -2.10
N THR A 19 -15.61 -12.88 -1.50
CA THR A 19 -14.47 -12.89 -0.59
C THR A 19 -13.23 -12.40 -1.34
N LEU A 20 -12.57 -11.39 -0.78
CA LEU A 20 -11.30 -10.91 -1.33
C LEU A 20 -10.34 -12.08 -1.49
N PRO A 21 -9.56 -12.13 -2.59
CA PRO A 21 -8.53 -13.15 -2.73
C PRO A 21 -7.60 -13.09 -1.52
N PRO A 22 -7.02 -14.24 -1.09
CA PRO A 22 -6.09 -14.25 0.03
C PRO A 22 -4.93 -13.30 -0.30
N ALA A 23 -4.86 -12.20 0.45
CA ALA A 23 -3.68 -11.34 0.42
C ALA A 23 -2.55 -12.09 1.14
N ALA A 24 -1.34 -12.04 0.58
CA ALA A 24 -0.19 -12.45 1.35
C ALA A 24 -0.08 -11.51 2.57
N PRO A 25 0.04 -12.03 3.80
CA PRO A 25 0.42 -11.19 4.92
C PRO A 25 1.72 -10.46 4.55
N ASP A 26 1.82 -9.19 4.93
CA ASP A 26 3.01 -8.35 4.74
C ASP A 26 3.28 -7.86 3.30
N GLN A 27 2.30 -7.95 2.39
CA GLN A 27 2.42 -7.36 1.06
C GLN A 27 2.20 -5.83 1.11
N VAL A 28 3.26 -5.06 0.77
CA VAL A 28 3.19 -3.60 0.62
C VAL A 28 2.85 -3.23 -0.82
N PHE A 29 2.04 -2.18 -0.99
CA PHE A 29 1.65 -1.65 -2.30
C PHE A 29 2.04 -0.18 -2.43
N ILE A 30 2.47 0.21 -3.62
CA ILE A 30 2.82 1.60 -3.97
C ILE A 30 1.96 2.07 -5.13
N VAL A 31 1.69 3.39 -5.16
CA VAL A 31 1.08 4.04 -6.32
C VAL A 31 2.21 4.56 -7.21
N ARG A 32 2.35 4.01 -8.41
CA ARG A 32 3.32 4.56 -9.38
C ARG A 32 2.73 5.77 -10.10
N ALA A 33 3.56 6.79 -10.24
CA ALA A 33 3.21 7.97 -11.02
C ALA A 33 2.91 7.56 -12.47
N GLY A 34 1.69 7.87 -12.95
CA GLY A 34 1.27 7.60 -14.32
C GLY A 34 0.42 6.35 -14.52
N SER A 35 0.36 5.42 -13.56
CA SER A 35 -0.53 4.25 -13.65
C SER A 35 -1.87 4.48 -12.94
N LEU A 36 -1.89 5.24 -11.84
CA LEU A 36 -3.04 5.38 -10.94
C LEU A 36 -3.56 4.03 -10.40
N ILE A 37 -2.77 2.96 -10.55
CA ILE A 37 -3.06 1.64 -10.03
C ILE A 37 -2.09 1.36 -8.89
N LEU A 38 -2.57 0.66 -7.86
CA LEU A 38 -1.71 0.12 -6.81
C LEU A 38 -0.94 -1.07 -7.38
N GLU A 39 0.38 -1.04 -7.22
CA GLU A 39 1.29 -2.10 -7.64
C GLU A 39 2.01 -2.67 -6.42
N PRO A 40 2.28 -3.99 -6.36
CA PRO A 40 3.05 -4.56 -5.25
C PRO A 40 4.47 -4.00 -5.26
N ALA A 41 4.93 -3.52 -4.11
CA ALA A 41 6.31 -3.09 -3.91
C ALA A 41 7.24 -4.30 -3.80
N SER A 42 8.45 -4.18 -4.33
CA SER A 42 9.51 -5.15 -4.09
C SER A 42 10.07 -5.02 -2.67
N PRO A 43 10.67 -6.08 -2.10
CA PRO A 43 11.33 -6.00 -0.80
C PRO A 43 12.39 -4.90 -0.71
N ASP A 44 13.16 -4.69 -1.78
CA ASP A 44 14.20 -3.66 -1.83
C ASP A 44 13.61 -2.25 -1.80
N GLU A 45 12.49 -2.00 -2.52
CA GLU A 45 11.78 -0.72 -2.46
C GLU A 45 11.20 -0.44 -1.06
N VAL A 46 10.74 -1.48 -0.37
CA VAL A 46 10.24 -1.35 1.01
C VAL A 46 11.39 -1.06 1.97
N ASP A 47 12.51 -1.77 1.85
CA ASP A 47 13.67 -1.58 2.72
C ASP A 47 14.26 -0.17 2.56
N ASP A 48 14.41 0.31 1.33
CA ASP A 48 14.88 1.67 1.04
C ASP A 48 13.95 2.72 1.66
N TYR A 49 12.63 2.58 1.51
CA TYR A 49 11.66 3.50 2.10
C TYR A 49 11.74 3.56 3.64
N LEU A 50 11.92 2.41 4.29
CA LEU A 50 12.04 2.32 5.74
C LEU A 50 13.38 2.83 6.26
N GLN A 51 14.48 2.61 5.53
CA GLN A 51 15.84 2.92 6.00
C GLN A 51 16.36 4.30 5.56
N SER A 52 15.83 4.88 4.49
CA SER A 52 16.29 6.18 3.94
C SER A 52 15.85 7.40 4.76
N GLY A 53 14.95 7.21 5.73
CA GLY A 53 14.34 8.28 6.53
C GLY A 53 13.10 8.91 5.85
N GLU A 54 12.71 8.47 4.66
CA GLU A 54 11.45 8.90 4.02
C GLU A 54 10.23 8.55 4.87
N TYR A 55 10.24 7.38 5.51
CA TYR A 55 9.19 6.97 6.45
C TYR A 55 9.07 7.93 7.65
N ASP A 56 10.19 8.29 8.28
CA ASP A 56 10.21 9.20 9.44
C ASP A 56 9.72 10.60 9.06
N GLN A 57 10.11 11.08 7.87
CA GLN A 57 9.60 12.35 7.34
C GLN A 57 8.08 12.29 7.14
N ARG A 58 7.56 11.17 6.63
CA ARG A 58 6.13 10.98 6.43
C ARG A 58 5.35 10.97 7.75
N LEU A 59 5.88 10.33 8.78
CA LEU A 59 5.30 10.34 10.13
C LEU A 59 5.21 11.76 10.69
N ALA A 60 6.29 12.54 10.57
CA ALA A 60 6.32 13.94 10.99
C ALA A 60 5.28 14.80 10.24
N GLU A 61 5.10 14.61 8.93
CA GLU A 61 4.08 15.30 8.14
C GLU A 61 2.65 14.96 8.56
N MET A 62 2.41 13.72 9.00
CA MET A 62 1.10 13.28 9.47
C MET A 62 0.79 13.78 10.89
N GLY A 63 1.72 14.52 11.51
CA GLY A 63 1.59 14.99 12.89
C GLY A 63 1.78 13.87 13.92
N ASP A 64 2.29 12.72 13.48
CA ASP A 64 2.63 11.57 14.31
C ASP A 64 4.11 11.69 14.69
N ASP A 65 4.45 12.83 15.29
CA ASP A 65 5.74 13.00 15.96
C ASP A 65 5.57 12.36 17.35
N ASP A 66 6.04 11.11 17.48
CA ASP A 66 6.17 10.32 18.72
C ASP A 66 7.12 11.02 19.74
N SER A 67 6.88 12.30 19.98
CA SER A 67 7.50 13.12 21.02
C SER A 67 6.90 12.82 22.41
N GLU A 68 5.90 11.94 22.51
CA GLU A 68 5.64 11.22 23.77
C GLU A 68 6.69 10.12 23.92
N ALA A 69 7.80 10.50 24.56
CA ALA A 69 8.85 9.63 25.01
C ALA A 69 8.31 8.34 25.66
N TRP A 70 8.37 7.22 24.94
CA TRP A 70 8.19 5.87 25.48
C TRP A 70 9.39 5.40 26.32
N TRP A 71 9.90 6.27 27.19
CA TRP A 71 10.89 5.92 28.21
C TRP A 71 10.37 6.30 29.60
N GLU A 72 9.51 5.44 30.15
CA GLU A 72 9.42 5.20 31.61
C GLU A 72 9.79 3.75 31.92
#